data_AF-A0A8D5FJI6-F1
#
_entry.id   AF-A0A8D5FJI6-F1
#
_cell.length_a   1.000
_cell.length_b   1.000
_cell.length_c   1.000
_cell.angle_alpha   90.00
_cell.angle_beta   90.00
_cell.angle_gamma   90.00
#
_symmetry.space_group_name_H-M   'P 1'
#
loop_
_entity.id
_entity.type
_entity.pdbx_description
1 polymer ?
#
loop_
_entity_poly.entity_id
_entity_poly.type
_entity_poly.pdbx_seq_one_letter_code
_entity_poly.pdbx_strand_id
1 'polypeptide(L)'
;MSQENIRPAARLIKTIGQDLIKDVYAAIVELVKNSYDADSPDSLIQFEYKDEQNRLLIRVEDSGHGMDFDTVVNKWLVPATSDKLERKVSKGGGYCKAEKGLGDLQPQFLVKEF
;
A
#
# COMPACT_ATOMS: atom_id res chain seq x y z
N MET A 1 23.09 -7.75 -27.73
CA MET A 1 22.76 -6.43 -27.16
C MET A 1 23.20 -6.45 -25.71
N SER A 2 24.04 -5.53 -25.26
CA SER A 2 24.38 -5.38 -23.85
C SER A 2 23.16 -4.84 -23.11
N GLN A 3 22.65 -5.60 -22.14
CA GLN A 3 21.63 -5.12 -21.20
C GLN A 3 22.29 -4.06 -20.31
N GLU A 4 21.89 -2.80 -20.45
CA GLU A 4 22.30 -1.76 -19.52
C GLU A 4 21.40 -1.80 -18.28
N ASN A 5 22.01 -1.93 -17.10
CA ASN A 5 21.28 -1.96 -15.84
C ASN A 5 21.02 -0.54 -15.34
N ILE A 6 19.74 -0.17 -15.24
CA ILE A 6 19.32 1.07 -14.58
C ILE A 6 19.62 0.96 -13.07
N ARG A 7 20.31 1.95 -12.51
CA ARG A 7 20.63 2.05 -11.07
C ARG A 7 19.93 3.27 -10.47
N PRO A 8 18.63 3.17 -10.13
CA PRO A 8 17.89 4.30 -9.62
C PRO A 8 18.44 4.77 -8.27
N ALA A 9 18.65 6.08 -8.13
CA ALA A 9 19.04 6.68 -6.86
C ALA A 9 17.85 6.68 -5.88
N ALA A 10 18.11 6.49 -4.58
CA ALA A 10 17.05 6.46 -3.55
C ALA A 10 16.17 7.72 -3.56
N ARG A 11 16.74 8.88 -3.91
CA ARG A 11 15.99 10.15 -4.04
C ARG A 11 14.89 10.07 -5.12
N LEU A 12 15.12 9.35 -6.21
CA LEU A 12 14.15 9.20 -7.29
C LEU A 12 12.90 8.44 -6.82
N ILE A 13 13.08 7.39 -6.01
CA ILE A 13 11.97 6.62 -5.42
C ILE A 13 11.11 7.52 -4.53
N LYS A 14 11.75 8.37 -3.72
CA LYS A 14 11.04 9.34 -2.86
C LYS A 14 10.23 10.36 -3.66
N THR A 15 10.84 10.97 -4.69
CA THR A 15 10.17 11.98 -5.53
C THR A 15 8.99 11.38 -6.27
N ILE A 16 9.17 10.20 -6.88
CA ILE A 16 8.10 9.46 -7.54
C ILE A 16 6.99 9.19 -6.51
N GLY A 17 7.29 8.57 -5.36
CA GLY A 17 6.27 8.28 -4.35
C GLY A 17 5.46 9.49 -3.86
N GLN A 18 6.08 10.67 -3.74
CA GLN A 18 5.40 11.91 -3.35
C GLN A 18 4.46 12.45 -4.44
N ASP A 19 4.89 12.43 -5.71
CA ASP A 19 4.07 12.89 -6.84
C ASP A 19 2.95 11.92 -7.21
N LEU A 20 3.01 10.70 -6.66
CA LEU A 20 2.03 9.65 -6.91
C LEU A 20 0.76 9.77 -6.05
N ILE A 21 0.83 10.38 -4.86
CA ILE A 21 -0.34 10.62 -4.01
C ILE A 21 -0.95 11.96 -4.41
N LYS A 22 -1.83 11.92 -5.42
CA LYS A 22 -2.53 13.12 -5.89
C LYS A 22 -3.76 13.48 -5.05
N ASP A 23 -4.31 12.49 -4.34
CA ASP A 23 -5.55 12.63 -3.58
C ASP A 23 -5.53 11.72 -2.33
N VAL A 24 -5.71 12.33 -1.15
CA VAL A 24 -5.78 11.62 0.14
C VAL A 24 -6.99 10.68 0.20
N TYR A 25 -8.10 11.04 -0.44
CA TYR A 25 -9.27 10.16 -0.55
C TYR A 25 -8.92 8.88 -1.31
N ALA A 26 -8.23 9.00 -2.44
CA ALA A 26 -7.80 7.85 -3.22
C ALA A 26 -6.88 6.93 -2.40
N ALA A 27 -5.96 7.50 -1.62
CA ALA A 27 -5.07 6.72 -0.75
C ALA A 27 -5.84 5.90 0.29
N ILE A 28 -6.86 6.49 0.93
CA ILE A 28 -7.71 5.77 1.90
C ILE A 28 -8.49 4.65 1.21
N VAL A 29 -9.06 4.91 0.02
CA VAL A 29 -9.78 3.90 -0.76
C VAL A 29 -8.88 2.71 -1.12
N GLU A 30 -7.64 2.96 -1.52
CA GLU A 30 -6.68 1.88 -1.83
C GLU A 30 -6.31 1.06 -0.59
N LEU A 31 -6.19 1.68 0.59
CA LEU A 31 -5.99 0.94 1.84
C LEU A 31 -7.21 0.06 2.17
N VAL A 32 -8.43 0.56 2.01
CA VAL A 32 -9.66 -0.24 2.22
C VAL A 32 -9.77 -1.40 1.22
N LYS A 33 -9.38 -1.20 -0.04
CA LYS A 33 -9.29 -2.29 -1.02
C LYS A 33 -8.29 -3.35 -0.60
N ASN A 34 -7.15 -2.97 -0.03
CA ASN A 34 -6.17 -3.94 0.49
C ASN A 34 -6.74 -4.77 1.64
N SER A 35 -7.56 -4.19 2.51
CA SER A 35 -8.26 -4.94 3.56
C SER A 35 -9.24 -5.96 2.97
N TYR A 36 -9.94 -5.61 1.89
CA TYR A 36 -10.80 -6.53 1.15
C TYR A 36 -10.00 -7.70 0.56
N ASP A 37 -8.85 -7.40 -0.05
CA ASP A 37 -7.96 -8.42 -0.64
C ASP A 37 -7.34 -9.34 0.42
N ALA A 38 -7.24 -8.86 1.66
CA ALA A 38 -6.83 -9.64 2.82
C ALA A 38 -7.97 -10.52 3.39
N ASP A 39 -9.14 -10.54 2.75
CA ASP A 39 -10.36 -11.21 3.21
C ASP A 39 -10.80 -10.72 4.61
N SER A 40 -10.53 -9.46 4.94
CA SER A 40 -10.94 -8.89 6.22
C SER A 40 -12.48 -8.74 6.28
N PRO A 41 -13.14 -9.11 7.38
CA PRO A 41 -14.58 -8.93 7.55
C PRO A 41 -14.98 -7.44 7.59
N ASP A 42 -14.08 -6.59 8.07
CA ASP A 42 -14.28 -5.16 8.20
C ASP A 42 -12.98 -4.37 8.02
N SER A 43 -13.09 -3.04 7.96
CA SER A 43 -11.94 -2.13 7.99
C SER A 43 -12.27 -0.94 8.86
N LEU A 44 -11.42 -0.71 9.85
CA LEU A 44 -11.57 0.38 10.79
C LEU A 44 -10.79 1.59 10.30
N ILE A 45 -11.48 2.71 10.09
CA ILE A 45 -10.86 4.00 9.73
C ILE A 45 -11.02 4.95 10.91
N GLN A 46 -9.91 5.40 11.47
CA GLN A 46 -9.87 6.33 12.59
C GLN A 46 -9.20 7.63 12.20
N PHE A 47 -9.82 8.74 12.61
CA PHE A 47 -9.31 10.09 12.44
C PHE A 47 -9.00 10.66 13.83
N GLU A 48 -7.73 10.95 14.08
CA GLU A 48 -7.26 11.56 15.32
C GLU A 48 -6.62 12.90 15.00
N TYR A 49 -7.24 13.99 15.42
CA TYR A 49 -6.65 15.31 15.31
C TYR A 49 -5.84 15.59 16.58
N LYS A 50 -4.53 15.83 16.42
CA LYS A 50 -3.66 16.18 17.54
C LYS A 50 -3.42 17.69 17.52
N ASP A 51 -4.20 18.40 18.35
CA ASP A 51 -4.24 19.87 18.42
C ASP A 51 -2.85 20.48 18.63
N GLU A 52 -2.07 19.93 19.55
CA GLU A 52 -0.73 20.42 19.92
C GLU A 52 0.27 20.43 18.76
N GLN A 53 0.10 19.53 17.79
CA GLN A 53 1.00 19.40 16.64
C GLN A 53 0.34 19.90 15.35
N ASN A 54 -0.89 20.44 15.41
CA ASN A 54 -1.68 20.85 14.25
C ASN A 54 -1.69 19.77 13.15
N ARG A 55 -1.89 18.51 13.55
CA ARG A 55 -1.71 17.34 12.68
C ARG A 55 -2.91 16.40 12.76
N LEU A 56 -3.42 16.01 11.60
CA LEU A 56 -4.39 14.92 11.46
C LEU A 56 -3.66 13.60 11.25
N LEU A 57 -3.89 12.63 12.13
CA LEU A 57 -3.50 11.24 11.95
C LEU A 57 -4.71 10.45 11.43
N ILE A 58 -4.51 9.71 10.35
CA ILE A 58 -5.51 8.80 9.78
C ILE A 58 -4.93 7.40 9.89
N ARG A 59 -5.70 6.49 10.49
CA ARG A 59 -5.33 5.09 10.72
C ARG A 59 -6.35 4.19 10.04
N VAL A 60 -5.86 3.23 9.26
CA VAL A 60 -6.69 2.21 8.57
C VAL A 60 -6.22 0.85 9.02
N GLU A 61 -7.11 0.09 9.66
CA GLU A 61 -6.83 -1.22 10.24
C GLU A 61 -7.78 -2.27 9.68
N ASP A 62 -7.27 -3.49 9.53
CA ASP A 62 -7.97 -4.66 9.02
C ASP A 62 -7.60 -5.89 9.85
N SER A 63 -8.52 -6.84 9.95
CA SER A 63 -8.33 -8.12 10.63
C SER A 63 -8.24 -9.28 9.62
N GLY A 64 -7.77 -9.00 8.41
CA GLY A 64 -7.60 -9.99 7.36
C GLY A 64 -6.42 -10.92 7.62
N HIS A 65 -6.08 -11.75 6.64
CA HIS A 65 -5.02 -12.76 6.76
C HIS A 65 -3.60 -12.18 6.90
N GLY A 66 -3.43 -10.85 6.81
CA GLY A 66 -2.16 -10.15 6.94
C GLY A 66 -1.10 -10.56 5.91
N MET A 67 0.15 -10.22 6.19
CA MET A 67 1.32 -10.58 5.40
C MET A 67 2.41 -11.11 6.31
N ASP A 68 3.12 -12.16 5.87
CA ASP A 68 4.36 -12.58 6.53
C ASP A 68 5.51 -11.65 6.18
N PHE A 69 6.62 -11.77 6.92
CA PHE A 69 7.79 -10.92 6.73
C PHE A 69 8.36 -11.01 5.31
N ASP A 70 8.40 -12.20 4.72
CA ASP A 70 8.89 -12.39 3.35
C ASP A 70 8.03 -11.63 2.33
N THR A 71 6.71 -11.72 2.45
CA THR A 71 5.74 -10.98 1.63
C THR A 71 5.94 -9.48 1.79
N VAL A 72 6.18 -8.99 3.01
CA VAL A 72 6.45 -7.57 3.24
C VAL A 72 7.72 -7.13 2.52
N VAL A 73 8.83 -7.84 2.71
CA VAL A 73 10.14 -7.43 2.17
C VAL A 73 10.22 -7.59 0.66
N ASN A 74 9.76 -8.73 0.14
CA ASN A 74 10.02 -9.13 -1.24
C ASN A 74 8.86 -8.81 -2.20
N LYS A 75 7.69 -8.43 -1.69
CA LYS A 75 6.51 -8.10 -2.52
C LYS A 75 5.97 -6.71 -2.25
N TRP A 76 5.74 -6.36 -0.97
CA TRP A 76 5.14 -5.09 -0.59
C TRP A 76 6.11 -3.90 -0.74
N LEU A 77 7.34 -4.04 -0.25
CA LEU A 77 8.36 -2.99 -0.35
C LEU A 77 9.02 -2.89 -1.74
N VAL A 78 8.65 -3.78 -2.67
CA VAL A 78 9.20 -3.79 -4.03
C VAL A 78 8.22 -3.08 -4.97
N PRO A 79 8.56 -1.87 -5.45
CA PRO A 79 7.68 -1.13 -6.35
C PRO A 79 7.49 -1.88 -7.67
N ALA A 80 6.28 -1.85 -8.22
CA ALA A 80 5.96 -2.35 -9.57
C ALA A 80 6.22 -3.85 -9.82
N THR A 81 6.20 -4.71 -8.79
CA THR A 81 6.16 -6.18 -8.96
C THR A 81 4.89 -6.66 -9.68
N SER A 82 4.96 -7.79 -10.41
CA SER A 82 3.80 -8.39 -11.10
C SER A 82 2.87 -9.19 -10.18
N ASP A 83 3.25 -9.38 -8.91
CA ASP A 83 2.59 -10.33 -8.01
C ASP A 83 1.07 -10.08 -7.84
N LYS A 84 0.61 -8.82 -7.76
CA LYS A 84 -0.82 -8.46 -7.72
C LYS A 84 -1.53 -8.46 -9.08
N LEU A 85 -0.78 -8.39 -10.19
CA LEU A 85 -1.36 -8.58 -11.54
C LEU A 85 -1.66 -10.06 -11.79
N GLU A 86 -0.85 -10.94 -11.20
CA GLU A 86 -0.96 -12.39 -11.30
C GLU A 86 -1.93 -12.96 -10.25
N ARG A 87 -1.93 -12.41 -9.02
CA ARG A 87 -2.93 -12.73 -7.98
C ARG A 87 -4.27 -12.04 -8.27
N LYS A 88 -5.16 -12.76 -8.93
CA LYS A 88 -6.55 -12.33 -9.15
C LYS A 88 -7.51 -12.76 -8.04
N VAL A 89 -7.06 -13.66 -7.16
CA VAL A 89 -7.89 -14.30 -6.13
C VAL A 89 -7.16 -14.25 -4.79
N SER A 90 -7.89 -13.86 -3.75
CA SER A 90 -7.44 -13.82 -2.36
C SER A 90 -7.29 -15.24 -1.79
N LYS A 91 -6.75 -15.36 -0.58
CA LYS A 91 -6.60 -16.68 0.08
C LYS A 91 -7.96 -17.32 0.38
N GLY A 92 -8.98 -16.51 0.66
CA GLY A 92 -10.37 -16.92 0.89
C GLY A 92 -11.18 -17.17 -0.39
N GLY A 93 -10.59 -16.97 -1.57
CA GLY A 93 -11.26 -17.24 -2.85
C GLY A 93 -12.03 -16.06 -3.45
N GLY A 94 -11.98 -14.88 -2.83
CA GLY A 94 -12.57 -13.65 -3.36
C GLY A 94 -11.71 -13.03 -4.46
N TYR A 95 -12.31 -12.27 -5.37
CA TYR A 95 -11.55 -11.53 -6.38
C TYR A 95 -10.85 -10.32 -5.75
N CYS A 96 -9.55 -10.19 -5.99
CA CYS A 96 -8.79 -9.03 -5.53
C CYS A 96 -9.26 -7.75 -6.25
N LYS A 97 -9.43 -6.68 -5.48
CA LYS A 97 -9.93 -5.36 -5.91
C LYS A 97 -8.86 -4.28 -5.89
N ALA A 98 -7.75 -4.48 -5.19
CA ALA A 98 -6.64 -3.54 -5.27
C ALA A 98 -5.95 -3.71 -6.63
N GLU A 99 -5.96 -2.65 -7.43
CA GLU A 99 -5.26 -2.62 -8.71
C GLU A 99 -3.83 -2.11 -8.50
N LYS A 100 -2.86 -2.63 -9.28
CA LYS A 100 -1.57 -1.93 -9.39
C LYS A 100 -1.69 -0.77 -10.37
N GLY A 101 -2.00 0.40 -9.81
CA GLY A 101 -1.65 1.70 -10.38
C GLY A 101 -1.16 2.59 -9.26
N LEU A 102 0.12 2.99 -9.29
CA LEU A 102 0.76 4.00 -8.42
C LEU A 102 0.65 3.78 -6.87
N GLY A 103 -0.18 2.85 -6.40
CA GLY A 103 -0.52 2.59 -5.00
C GLY A 103 0.56 1.85 -4.21
N ASP A 104 1.60 1.30 -4.84
CA ASP A 104 2.69 0.61 -4.11
C ASP A 104 3.61 1.58 -3.35
N LEU A 105 3.65 2.84 -3.77
CA LEU A 105 4.48 3.88 -3.15
C LEU A 105 3.70 4.75 -2.14
N GLN A 106 2.37 4.66 -2.12
CA GLN A 106 1.52 5.47 -1.25
C GLN A 106 1.51 5.02 0.24
N PRO A 107 1.48 3.72 0.57
CA PRO A 107 1.39 3.23 1.95
C PRO A 107 2.64 3.55 2.78
N GLN A 108 3.77 3.89 2.15
CA GLN A 108 5.00 4.27 2.86
C GLN A 108 4.83 5.53 3.73
N PHE A 109 3.74 6.29 3.54
CA PHE A 109 3.44 7.49 4.34
C PHE A 109 2.19 7.36 5.23
N LEU A 110 1.44 6.25 5.15
CA LEU A 110 0.34 5.94 6.06
C LEU A 110 0.81 4.84 7.00
N VAL A 111 1.32 5.27 8.16
CA VAL A 111 1.87 4.40 9.20
C VAL A 111 0.82 3.38 9.63
N LYS A 112 1.03 2.11 9.27
CA LYS A 112 0.49 0.95 9.98
C LYS A 112 1.51 0.62 11.07
N GLU A 113 1.22 0.97 12.31
CA GLU A 113 2.01 0.44 13.43
C GLU A 113 1.64 -1.04 13.63
N PHE A 114 2.66 -1.88 13.77
CA PHE A 114 2.55 -3.32 14.02
C PHE A 114 2.17 -3.60 15.48
#